data_AF-A0A9P3YTJ4-F1
#
_entry.id   AF-A0A9P3YTJ4-F1
#
_cell.length_a   1.000
_cell.length_b   1.000
_cell.length_c   1.000
_cell.angle_alpha   90.00
_cell.angle_beta   90.00
_cell.angle_gamma   90.00
#
_symmetry.space_group_name_H-M   'P 1'
#
loop_
_entity.id
_entity.type
_entity.pdbx_description
1 polymer ?
#
loop_
_entity_poly.entity_id
_entity_poly.type
_entity_poly.pdbx_seq_one_letter_code
_entity_poly.pdbx_strand_id
1 'polypeptide(L)'
;MYYVYKYIDPATEECLYVGKTEDIYARHSSHLSNKEEDWCTKELILKYIELPRRYNMDFFEVYLINELNPIFNKLSKGDMDTEHIFFDYKEEDWSTYSEEDFKEKTKGKRRFRERKIDMKYEVSKKSINFLKRIEKLDAKVEMLYENNVLSVLYNFENMDIEFCENELDINLISYDFETLERFGSCSLISVYPRWKEYTATNKKILINITLEIRIGSLANLMELMPTFEYKITEIFQQIEDIFHILEVGYTWQELFEIYKGCKYDN
;
A
#
# COMPACT_ATOMS: atom_id res chain seq x y z
N MET A 1 -2.54 9.45 -9.24
CA MET A 1 -1.48 10.48 -9.41
C MET A 1 -1.94 11.68 -8.64
N TYR A 2 -1.03 12.37 -7.95
CA TYR A 2 -1.37 13.50 -7.10
C TYR A 2 -0.68 14.73 -7.67
N TYR A 3 -1.43 15.76 -8.01
CA TYR A 3 -0.90 16.97 -8.62
C TYR A 3 -1.24 18.18 -7.78
N VAL A 4 -0.27 19.07 -7.65
CA VAL A 4 -0.52 20.46 -7.28
C VAL A 4 -0.29 21.30 -8.53
N TYR A 5 -1.18 22.27 -8.76
CA TYR A 5 -1.14 23.13 -9.93
C TYR A 5 -1.30 24.58 -9.53
N LYS A 6 -0.75 25.47 -10.36
CA LYS A 6 -0.85 26.92 -10.23
C LYS A 6 -1.25 27.56 -11.56
N TYR A 7 -2.13 28.55 -11.50
CA TYR A 7 -2.41 29.45 -12.61
C TYR A 7 -1.59 30.72 -12.46
N ILE A 8 -0.95 31.13 -13.54
CA ILE A 8 -0.06 32.29 -13.61
C ILE A 8 -0.56 33.22 -14.70
N ASP A 9 -0.59 34.52 -14.39
CA ASP A 9 -0.82 35.56 -15.38
C ASP A 9 0.45 35.73 -16.24
N PRO A 10 0.39 35.51 -17.57
CA PRO A 10 1.56 35.67 -18.43
C PRO A 10 2.07 37.11 -18.53
N ALA A 11 1.25 38.12 -18.22
CA ALA A 11 1.64 39.53 -18.32
C ALA A 11 2.41 40.02 -17.09
N THR A 12 2.08 39.48 -15.91
CA THR A 12 2.64 39.93 -14.62
C THR A 12 3.53 38.89 -13.95
N GLU A 13 3.49 37.65 -14.42
CA GLU A 13 4.10 36.46 -13.79
C GLU A 13 3.55 36.14 -12.38
N GLU A 14 2.46 36.80 -11.97
CA GLU A 14 1.85 36.59 -10.66
C GLU A 14 1.09 35.26 -10.61
N CYS A 15 1.19 34.56 -9.47
CA CYS A 15 0.38 33.39 -9.19
C CYS A 15 -1.02 33.81 -8.76
N LEU A 16 -2.02 33.47 -9.57
CA LEU A 16 -3.41 33.87 -9.35
C LEU A 16 -4.19 32.86 -8.52
N TYR A 17 -3.89 31.57 -8.67
CA TYR A 17 -4.57 30.47 -8.00
C TYR A 17 -3.66 29.26 -7.86
N VAL A 18 -3.78 28.54 -6.74
CA VAL A 18 -3.16 27.24 -6.48
C VAL A 18 -4.25 26.23 -6.15
N GLY A 19 -4.14 25.00 -6.66
CA GLY A 19 -5.03 23.92 -6.27
C GLY A 19 -4.39 22.56 -6.40
N LYS A 20 -5.14 21.53 -6.00
CA LYS A 20 -4.75 20.12 -6.15
C LYS A 20 -5.77 19.27 -6.88
N THR A 21 -5.30 18.20 -7.51
CA THR A 21 -6.16 17.26 -8.24
C THR A 21 -5.46 15.93 -8.50
N GLU A 22 -6.25 14.90 -8.76
CA GLU A 22 -5.74 13.63 -9.29
C GLU A 22 -5.79 13.57 -10.83
N ASP A 23 -6.50 14.50 -11.46
CA ASP A 23 -6.62 14.65 -12.91
C ASP A 23 -6.56 16.14 -13.29
N ILE A 24 -5.44 16.56 -13.88
CA ILE A 24 -5.20 17.94 -14.32
C ILE A 24 -6.12 18.34 -15.48
N TYR A 25 -6.39 17.44 -16.43
CA TYR A 25 -7.24 17.76 -17.59
C TYR A 25 -8.69 17.99 -17.16
N ALA A 26 -9.23 17.07 -16.35
CA ALA A 26 -10.60 17.19 -15.85
C ALA A 26 -10.76 18.44 -14.98
N ARG A 27 -9.77 18.72 -14.11
CA ARG A 27 -9.79 19.90 -13.24
C ARG A 27 -9.68 21.21 -14.03
N HIS A 28 -8.76 21.30 -14.98
CA HIS A 28 -8.61 22.48 -15.83
C HIS A 28 -9.87 22.74 -16.67
N SER A 29 -10.45 21.69 -17.25
CA SER A 29 -11.72 21.76 -17.98
C SER A 29 -12.87 22.22 -17.07
N SER A 30 -12.90 21.75 -15.81
CA SER A 30 -13.88 22.18 -14.82
C SER A 30 -13.76 23.68 -14.52
N HIS A 31 -12.55 24.20 -14.29
CA HIS A 31 -12.35 25.63 -14.06
C HIS A 31 -12.79 26.48 -15.25
N LEU A 32 -12.38 26.12 -16.47
CA LEU A 32 -12.75 26.86 -17.69
C LEU A 32 -14.26 26.83 -18.01
N SER A 33 -14.99 25.86 -17.49
CA SER A 33 -16.45 25.74 -17.70
C SER A 33 -17.27 26.26 -16.52
N ASN A 34 -16.63 26.58 -15.39
CA ASN A 34 -17.29 27.06 -14.20
C ASN A 34 -17.61 28.56 -14.32
N LYS A 35 -18.90 28.88 -14.40
CA LYS A 35 -19.37 30.27 -14.52
C LYS A 35 -19.13 31.12 -13.27
N GLU A 36 -18.83 30.50 -12.13
CA GLU A 36 -18.50 31.19 -10.88
C GLU A 36 -17.00 31.53 -10.76
N GLU A 37 -16.16 31.05 -11.69
CA GLU A 37 -14.72 31.27 -11.74
C GLU A 37 -14.33 32.05 -13.00
N ASP A 38 -14.89 33.25 -13.13
CA ASP A 38 -14.64 34.17 -14.25
C ASP A 38 -13.17 34.58 -14.42
N TRP A 39 -12.38 34.43 -13.35
CA TRP A 39 -10.93 34.62 -13.37
C TRP A 39 -10.17 33.58 -14.21
N CYS A 40 -10.68 32.36 -14.38
CA CYS A 40 -9.97 31.30 -15.07
C CYS A 40 -10.22 31.36 -16.59
N THR A 41 -9.26 31.90 -17.33
CA THR A 41 -9.31 31.98 -18.80
C THR A 41 -8.31 31.04 -19.46
N LYS A 42 -8.45 30.84 -20.78
CA LYS A 42 -7.48 30.09 -21.60
C LYS A 42 -6.15 30.81 -21.81
N GLU A 43 -6.08 32.09 -21.43
CA GLU A 43 -4.88 32.92 -21.59
C GLU A 43 -3.91 32.74 -20.42
N LEU A 44 -4.38 32.22 -19.29
CA LEU A 44 -3.55 31.94 -18.13
C LEU A 44 -2.63 30.74 -18.37
N ILE A 45 -1.41 30.82 -17.83
CA ILE A 45 -0.46 29.72 -17.85
C ILE A 45 -0.80 28.78 -16.69
N LEU A 46 -1.22 27.56 -17.00
CA LEU A 46 -1.34 26.49 -16.00
C LEU A 46 -0.01 25.74 -15.88
N LYS A 47 0.59 25.73 -14.70
CA LYS A 47 1.71 24.85 -14.36
C LYS A 47 1.29 23.80 -13.34
N TYR A 48 1.88 22.62 -13.39
CA TYR A 48 1.63 21.55 -12.44
C TYR A 48 2.91 20.77 -12.09
N ILE A 49 2.90 20.16 -10.92
CA ILE A 49 3.93 19.25 -10.44
C ILE A 49 3.28 17.94 -10.00
N GLU A 50 3.94 16.82 -10.28
CA GLU A 50 3.49 15.48 -9.87
C GLU A 50 4.15 15.11 -8.54
N LEU A 51 3.33 14.66 -7.58
CA LEU A 51 3.75 14.32 -6.23
C LEU A 51 3.49 12.84 -5.94
N PRO A 52 4.34 12.21 -5.10
CA PRO A 52 4.30 10.77 -4.90
C PRO A 52 3.10 10.29 -4.08
N ARG A 53 2.54 11.14 -3.21
CA ARG A 53 1.47 10.75 -2.26
C ARG A 53 0.45 11.87 -2.06
N ARG A 54 -0.77 11.48 -1.66
CA ARG A 54 -1.85 12.40 -1.30
C ARG A 54 -1.45 13.38 -0.21
N TYR A 55 -0.79 12.89 0.84
CA TYR A 55 -0.33 13.74 1.95
C TYR A 55 0.63 14.85 1.48
N ASN A 56 1.58 14.53 0.59
CA ASN A 56 2.46 15.54 -0.01
C ASN A 56 1.68 16.58 -0.80
N MET A 57 0.68 16.16 -1.57
CA MET A 57 -0.19 17.07 -2.33
C MET A 57 -1.02 17.97 -1.43
N ASP A 58 -1.63 17.42 -0.38
CA ASP A 58 -2.42 18.18 0.58
C ASP A 58 -1.55 19.21 1.32
N PHE A 59 -0.36 18.82 1.76
CA PHE A 59 0.55 19.71 2.49
C PHE A 59 1.18 20.77 1.57
N PHE A 60 1.56 20.40 0.35
CA PHE A 60 2.21 21.29 -0.60
C PHE A 60 1.25 22.33 -1.21
N GLU A 61 -0.02 22.00 -1.41
CA GLU A 61 -1.05 22.97 -1.80
C GLU A 61 -1.15 24.09 -0.76
N VAL A 62 -1.30 23.72 0.53
CA VAL A 62 -1.42 24.71 1.62
C VAL A 62 -0.16 25.56 1.70
N TYR A 63 1.02 24.96 1.63
CA TYR A 63 2.28 25.69 1.60
C TYR A 63 2.32 26.76 0.50
N LEU A 64 2.02 26.38 -0.75
CA LEU A 64 2.06 27.33 -1.87
C LEU A 64 0.99 28.43 -1.76
N ILE A 65 -0.18 28.14 -1.19
CA ILE A 65 -1.20 29.17 -0.92
C ILE A 65 -0.67 30.20 0.08
N ASN A 66 0.05 29.77 1.12
CA ASN A 66 0.60 30.68 2.13
C ASN A 66 1.81 31.46 1.60
N GLU A 67 2.69 30.79 0.85
CA GLU A 67 3.91 31.38 0.31
C GLU A 67 3.63 32.38 -0.83
N LEU A 68 2.74 32.03 -1.76
CA LEU A 68 2.47 32.85 -2.95
C LEU A 68 1.30 33.82 -2.76
N ASN A 69 0.50 33.63 -1.71
CA ASN A 69 -0.71 34.39 -1.40
C ASN A 69 -1.62 34.69 -2.63
N PRO A 70 -1.99 33.67 -3.42
CA PRO A 70 -2.71 33.85 -4.67
C PRO A 70 -4.09 34.50 -4.46
N ILE A 71 -4.46 35.45 -5.31
CA ILE A 71 -5.64 36.32 -5.12
C ILE A 71 -6.94 35.50 -5.06
N PHE A 72 -7.09 34.45 -5.87
CA PHE A 72 -8.35 33.70 -5.99
C PHE A 72 -8.49 32.52 -5.01
N ASN A 73 -7.45 32.17 -4.25
CA ASN A 73 -7.62 31.24 -3.13
C ASN A 73 -8.30 31.95 -1.96
N LYS A 74 -9.48 31.44 -1.57
CA LYS A 74 -10.25 31.98 -0.42
C LYS A 74 -9.98 31.26 0.89
N LEU A 75 -9.55 30.01 0.81
CA LEU A 75 -9.28 29.14 1.95
C LEU A 75 -7.77 28.92 2.09
N SER A 76 -7.36 28.46 3.27
CA SER A 76 -5.99 28.05 3.60
C SER A 76 -4.93 29.15 3.65
N LYS A 77 -5.34 30.41 3.59
CA LYS A 77 -4.46 31.56 3.84
C LYS A 77 -4.26 31.77 5.34
N GLY A 78 -3.00 31.83 5.76
CA GLY A 78 -2.59 31.92 7.17
C GLY A 78 -2.59 30.57 7.90
N ASP A 79 -2.83 29.45 7.21
CA ASP A 79 -2.88 28.12 7.82
C ASP A 79 -1.48 27.53 8.08
N MET A 80 -0.43 28.11 7.48
CA MET A 80 0.94 27.61 7.58
C MET A 80 1.94 28.75 7.75
N ASP A 81 2.86 28.57 8.70
CA ASP A 81 4.03 29.42 8.87
C ASP A 81 5.12 28.99 7.86
N THR A 82 5.26 29.77 6.78
CA THR A 82 6.24 29.47 5.73
C THR A 82 7.64 30.04 6.02
N GLU A 83 7.86 30.76 7.13
CA GLU A 83 9.20 31.24 7.50
C GLU A 83 10.13 30.09 7.92
N HIS A 84 9.56 28.97 8.37
CA HIS A 84 10.29 27.83 8.93
C HIS A 84 10.02 26.51 8.20
N ILE A 85 9.04 26.48 7.31
CA ILE A 85 8.69 25.32 6.50
C ILE A 85 9.10 25.63 5.07
N PHE A 86 9.94 24.80 4.47
CA PHE A 86 10.35 24.94 3.08
C PHE A 86 10.22 23.60 2.37
N PHE A 87 9.83 23.67 1.10
CA PHE A 87 9.89 22.54 0.20
C PHE A 87 11.01 22.75 -0.81
N ASP A 88 11.85 21.73 -0.98
CA ASP A 88 12.91 21.74 -1.99
C ASP A 88 12.34 21.35 -3.36
N TYR A 89 11.69 22.32 -4.01
CA TYR A 89 11.27 22.24 -5.41
C TYR A 89 11.79 23.45 -6.17
N LYS A 90 12.20 23.21 -7.41
CA LYS A 90 12.72 24.22 -8.33
C LYS A 90 11.73 24.50 -9.45
N GLU A 91 11.88 25.62 -10.13
CA GLU A 91 11.00 25.98 -11.25
C GLU A 91 11.08 24.95 -12.41
N GLU A 92 12.21 24.24 -12.54
CA GLU A 92 12.41 23.14 -13.48
C GLU A 92 11.56 21.88 -13.18
N ASP A 93 11.06 21.72 -11.95
CA ASP A 93 10.18 20.61 -11.57
C ASP A 93 8.74 20.83 -12.05
N TRP A 94 8.40 22.05 -12.46
CA TRP A 94 7.06 22.41 -12.91
C TRP A 94 6.88 22.17 -14.41
N SER A 95 5.83 21.43 -14.76
CA SER A 95 5.39 21.27 -16.14
C SER A 95 4.36 22.33 -16.51
N THR A 96 4.57 23.07 -17.59
CA THR A 96 3.51 23.87 -18.21
C THR A 96 2.50 22.95 -18.89
N TYR A 97 1.23 23.16 -18.63
CA TYR A 97 0.14 22.43 -19.26
C TYR A 97 -0.09 22.91 -20.69
N SER A 98 -0.06 21.98 -21.63
CA SER A 98 -0.71 22.12 -22.93
C SER A 98 -1.61 20.91 -23.13
N GLU A 99 -2.77 21.10 -23.75
CA GLU A 99 -3.71 20.00 -23.97
C GLU A 99 -3.10 18.92 -24.88
N GLU A 100 -2.28 19.32 -25.85
CA GLU A 100 -1.58 18.42 -26.77
C GLU A 100 -0.50 17.60 -26.04
N ASP A 101 0.40 18.25 -25.29
CA ASP A 101 1.45 17.55 -24.54
C ASP A 101 0.85 16.68 -23.44
N PHE A 102 -0.21 17.16 -22.78
CA PHE A 102 -0.92 16.36 -21.78
C PHE A 102 -1.56 15.14 -22.45
N LYS A 103 -2.23 15.29 -23.60
CA LYS A 103 -2.81 14.17 -24.36
C LYS A 103 -1.74 13.21 -24.90
N GLU A 104 -0.56 13.68 -25.27
CA GLU A 104 0.55 12.83 -25.73
C GLU A 104 1.24 12.09 -24.58
N LYS A 105 1.58 12.80 -23.49
CA LYS A 105 2.08 12.20 -22.24
C LYS A 105 1.06 11.22 -21.68
N THR A 106 -0.24 11.53 -21.75
CA THR A 106 -1.30 10.60 -21.35
C THR A 106 -1.62 9.53 -22.39
N LYS A 107 -1.29 9.68 -23.69
CA LYS A 107 -1.35 8.59 -24.69
C LYS A 107 -0.26 7.55 -24.44
N GLY A 108 0.96 7.99 -24.10
CA GLY A 108 2.02 7.13 -23.60
C GLY A 108 1.62 6.43 -22.29
N LYS A 109 1.05 7.19 -21.33
CA LYS A 109 0.44 6.62 -20.12
C LYS A 109 -0.84 5.79 -20.41
N ARG A 110 -1.55 5.96 -21.53
CA ARG A 110 -2.76 5.19 -21.94
C ARG A 110 -2.41 3.84 -22.55
N ARG A 111 -1.34 3.74 -23.35
CA ARG A 111 -0.74 2.43 -23.72
C ARG A 111 -0.22 1.68 -22.48
N PHE A 112 0.21 2.41 -21.44
CA PHE A 112 0.45 1.85 -20.11
C PHE A 112 -0.84 1.47 -19.35
N ARG A 113 -1.95 2.21 -19.51
CA ARG A 113 -3.27 1.91 -18.91
C ARG A 113 -3.97 0.69 -19.52
N GLU A 114 -3.51 0.20 -20.68
CA GLU A 114 -3.97 -1.07 -21.23
C GLU A 114 -3.33 -2.28 -20.53
N ARG A 115 -2.28 -2.09 -19.71
CA ARG A 115 -1.93 -3.09 -18.69
C ARG A 115 -2.97 -3.03 -17.59
N LYS A 116 -3.71 -4.12 -17.41
CA LYS A 116 -4.58 -4.30 -16.24
C LYS A 116 -3.69 -4.35 -15.00
N ILE A 117 -3.61 -3.22 -14.30
CA ILE A 117 -3.11 -3.21 -12.92
C ILE A 117 -4.07 -4.09 -12.12
N ASP A 118 -3.57 -5.18 -11.57
CA ASP A 118 -4.38 -6.14 -10.85
C ASP A 118 -3.56 -6.76 -9.71
N MET A 119 -4.28 -7.17 -8.68
CA MET A 119 -3.74 -7.96 -7.58
C MET A 119 -4.67 -9.14 -7.36
N LYS A 120 -4.10 -10.34 -7.36
CA LYS A 120 -4.83 -11.56 -7.03
C LYS A 120 -4.25 -12.10 -5.75
N TYR A 121 -5.10 -12.53 -4.84
CA TYR A 121 -4.65 -13.21 -3.64
C TYR A 121 -5.43 -14.52 -3.50
N GLU A 122 -4.75 -15.49 -2.93
CA GLU A 122 -5.30 -16.80 -2.65
C GLU A 122 -5.13 -17.10 -1.17
N VAL A 123 -6.19 -17.65 -0.58
CA VAL A 123 -6.22 -18.10 0.81
C VAL A 123 -6.56 -19.57 0.81
N SER A 124 -5.65 -20.41 1.32
CA SER A 124 -5.90 -21.85 1.39
C SER A 124 -6.95 -22.17 2.46
N LYS A 125 -8.21 -22.27 2.05
CA LYS A 125 -9.33 -22.64 2.96
C LYS A 125 -9.11 -23.99 3.63
N LYS A 126 -8.45 -24.92 2.94
CA LYS A 126 -8.11 -26.25 3.47
C LYS A 126 -7.14 -26.11 4.63
N SER A 127 -6.08 -25.34 4.43
CA SER A 127 -5.09 -25.02 5.47
C SER A 127 -5.72 -24.28 6.64
N ILE A 128 -6.61 -23.29 6.39
CA ILE A 128 -7.36 -22.62 7.48
C ILE A 128 -8.16 -23.63 8.32
N ASN A 129 -8.90 -24.53 7.68
CA ASN A 129 -9.70 -25.53 8.41
C ASN A 129 -8.81 -26.51 9.19
N PHE A 130 -7.63 -26.82 8.65
CA PHE A 130 -6.62 -27.59 9.35
C PHE A 130 -6.08 -26.83 10.58
N LEU A 131 -5.76 -25.54 10.44
CA LEU A 131 -5.32 -24.68 11.55
C LEU A 131 -6.38 -24.58 12.68
N LYS A 132 -7.66 -24.44 12.32
CA LYS A 132 -8.78 -24.45 13.29
C LYS A 132 -8.97 -25.78 14.02
N ARG A 133 -8.44 -26.89 13.48
CA ARG A 133 -8.50 -28.19 14.14
C ARG A 133 -7.36 -28.36 15.13
N ILE A 134 -6.18 -27.83 14.80
CA ILE A 134 -5.02 -27.88 15.70
C ILE A 134 -5.09 -26.85 16.82
N GLU A 135 -5.74 -25.70 16.64
CA GLU A 135 -5.93 -24.69 17.71
C GLU A 135 -6.71 -25.29 18.90
N LYS A 136 -7.62 -26.22 18.64
CA LYS A 136 -8.37 -26.93 19.70
C LYS A 136 -7.52 -27.90 20.53
N LEU A 137 -6.24 -28.05 20.20
CA LEU A 137 -5.30 -28.91 20.91
C LEU A 137 -4.47 -28.04 21.83
N ASP A 138 -4.30 -28.50 23.08
CA ASP A 138 -3.48 -27.83 24.11
C ASP A 138 -1.98 -27.99 23.81
N ALA A 139 -1.54 -27.40 22.70
CA ALA A 139 -0.18 -27.50 22.20
C ALA A 139 0.70 -26.43 22.86
N LYS A 140 1.97 -26.79 23.09
CA LYS A 140 2.95 -25.80 23.52
C LYS A 140 3.28 -24.89 22.34
N VAL A 141 3.12 -23.58 22.53
CA VAL A 141 3.41 -22.55 21.53
C VAL A 141 4.73 -21.85 21.86
N GLU A 142 5.61 -21.73 20.85
CA GLU A 142 6.84 -20.96 20.93
C GLU A 142 6.88 -19.95 19.77
N MET A 143 7.33 -18.72 20.04
CA MET A 143 7.42 -17.67 19.02
C MET A 143 8.87 -17.20 18.88
N LEU A 144 9.32 -17.04 17.64
CA LEU A 144 10.65 -16.53 17.30
C LEU A 144 10.52 -15.48 16.20
N TYR A 145 11.21 -14.34 16.35
CA TYR A 145 11.28 -13.33 15.32
C TYR A 145 12.73 -13.15 14.85
N GLU A 146 13.00 -13.50 13.60
CA GLU A 146 14.32 -13.36 12.98
C GLU A 146 14.19 -13.05 11.48
N ASN A 147 15.10 -12.25 10.94
CA ASN A 147 15.18 -11.97 9.50
C ASN A 147 13.84 -11.50 8.86
N ASN A 148 13.06 -10.68 9.57
CA ASN A 148 11.74 -10.20 9.15
C ASN A 148 10.68 -11.31 8.98
N VAL A 149 10.86 -12.44 9.67
CA VAL A 149 9.90 -13.54 9.74
C VAL A 149 9.55 -13.79 11.19
N LEU A 150 8.26 -13.79 11.50
CA LEU A 150 7.75 -14.30 12.77
C LEU A 150 7.38 -15.76 12.57
N SER A 151 8.08 -16.65 13.28
CA SER A 151 7.82 -18.07 13.33
C SER A 151 7.03 -18.41 14.59
N VAL A 152 5.87 -19.07 14.42
CA VAL A 152 5.04 -19.59 15.51
C VAL A 152 5.07 -21.11 15.43
N LEU A 153 5.69 -21.74 16.42
CA LEU A 153 5.86 -23.19 16.51
C LEU A 153 4.79 -23.78 17.43
N TYR A 154 3.99 -24.71 16.90
CA TYR A 154 3.07 -25.54 17.66
C TYR A 154 3.70 -26.93 17.82
N ASN A 155 4.03 -27.31 19.05
CA ASN A 155 4.64 -28.60 19.35
C ASN A 155 3.61 -29.59 19.91
N PHE A 156 3.52 -30.75 19.26
CA PHE A 156 2.61 -31.85 19.57
C PHE A 156 3.33 -33.16 19.91
N GLU A 157 4.62 -33.14 20.29
CA GLU A 157 5.45 -34.35 20.50
C GLU A 157 4.83 -35.41 21.43
N ASN A 158 3.93 -35.01 22.34
CA ASN A 158 3.25 -35.89 23.28
C ASN A 158 1.79 -36.21 22.90
N MET A 159 1.37 -35.90 21.67
CA MET A 159 0.02 -36.14 21.17
C MET A 159 0.04 -37.07 19.95
N ASP A 160 -0.76 -38.14 19.99
CA ASP A 160 -0.97 -39.03 18.84
C ASP A 160 -1.97 -38.40 17.87
N ILE A 161 -1.49 -37.52 17.00
CA ILE A 161 -2.35 -36.81 16.05
C ILE A 161 -2.13 -37.34 14.63
N GLU A 162 -3.14 -38.05 14.13
CA GLU A 162 -3.21 -38.49 12.75
C GLU A 162 -3.86 -37.41 11.87
N PHE A 163 -3.12 -36.99 10.84
CA PHE A 163 -3.63 -36.08 9.81
C PHE A 163 -3.19 -36.57 8.43
N CYS A 164 -3.99 -36.25 7.41
CA CYS A 164 -3.60 -36.47 6.03
C CYS A 164 -2.68 -35.34 5.56
N GLU A 165 -1.49 -35.66 5.03
CA GLU A 165 -0.54 -34.67 4.48
C GLU A 165 -1.19 -33.77 3.42
N ASN A 166 -2.16 -34.30 2.69
CA ASN A 166 -2.86 -33.55 1.65
C ASN A 166 -3.71 -32.41 2.23
N GLU A 167 -3.99 -32.36 3.54
CA GLU A 167 -4.86 -31.35 4.18
C GLU A 167 -4.27 -29.95 4.30
N LEU A 168 -3.01 -29.77 3.91
CA LEU A 168 -2.29 -28.52 4.07
C LEU A 168 -1.60 -28.10 2.78
N ASP A 169 -1.82 -26.84 2.39
CA ASP A 169 -1.01 -26.15 1.40
C ASP A 169 0.08 -25.35 2.12
N ILE A 170 1.30 -25.34 1.56
CA ILE A 170 2.44 -24.66 2.18
C ILE A 170 2.20 -23.14 2.27
N ASN A 171 1.57 -22.54 1.27
CA ASN A 171 1.25 -21.11 1.27
C ASN A 171 -0.20 -20.93 1.76
N LEU A 172 -0.36 -20.42 2.98
CA LEU A 172 -1.66 -20.13 3.56
C LEU A 172 -2.29 -18.89 2.93
N ILE A 173 -1.49 -17.82 2.81
CA ILE A 173 -1.85 -16.61 2.06
C ILE A 173 -0.71 -16.29 1.11
N SER A 174 -1.04 -16.14 -0.17
CA SER A 174 -0.15 -15.59 -1.19
C SER A 174 -0.86 -14.55 -2.02
N TYR A 175 -0.08 -13.61 -2.57
CA TYR A 175 -0.59 -12.62 -3.49
C TYR A 175 0.37 -12.40 -4.66
N ASP A 176 -0.24 -12.21 -5.82
CA ASP A 176 0.41 -11.78 -7.04
C ASP A 176 -0.04 -10.37 -7.35
N PHE A 177 0.88 -9.53 -7.78
CA PHE A 177 0.58 -8.17 -8.17
C PHE A 177 1.27 -7.80 -9.48
N GLU A 178 0.57 -7.01 -10.28
CA GLU A 178 1.12 -6.32 -11.43
C GLU A 178 0.79 -4.83 -11.29
N THR A 179 1.83 -4.03 -11.09
CA THR A 179 1.77 -2.56 -11.10
C THR A 179 2.44 -2.04 -12.37
N LEU A 180 2.39 -0.72 -12.57
CA LEU A 180 3.07 -0.06 -13.69
C LEU A 180 4.60 -0.24 -13.64
N GLU A 181 5.17 -0.40 -12.44
CA GLU A 181 6.61 -0.41 -12.21
C GLU A 181 7.17 -1.78 -11.84
N ARG A 182 6.33 -2.66 -11.28
CA ARG A 182 6.76 -3.95 -10.71
C ARG A 182 5.68 -5.01 -10.90
N PHE A 183 6.11 -6.23 -11.20
CA PHE A 183 5.30 -7.43 -11.02
C PHE A 183 6.00 -8.34 -10.02
N GLY A 184 5.23 -9.12 -9.28
CA GLY A 184 5.79 -10.01 -8.28
C GLY A 184 4.76 -10.97 -7.71
N SER A 185 5.28 -12.02 -7.09
CA SER A 185 4.53 -12.98 -6.30
C SER A 185 5.15 -13.02 -4.91
N CYS A 186 4.32 -13.06 -3.88
CA CYS A 186 4.74 -13.08 -2.49
C CYS A 186 3.87 -14.06 -1.70
N SER A 187 4.51 -14.87 -0.86
CA SER A 187 3.82 -15.58 0.21
C SER A 187 3.85 -14.71 1.46
N LEU A 188 2.70 -14.52 2.10
CA LEU A 188 2.55 -13.74 3.33
C LEU A 188 2.62 -14.63 4.56
N ILE A 189 1.89 -15.74 4.53
CA ILE A 189 1.86 -16.72 5.60
C ILE A 189 2.12 -18.09 5.00
N SER A 190 3.14 -18.78 5.51
CA SER A 190 3.51 -20.15 5.12
C SER A 190 3.36 -21.11 6.30
N VAL A 191 3.09 -22.38 6.00
CA VAL A 191 2.91 -23.43 7.02
C VAL A 191 3.82 -24.62 6.69
N TYR A 192 4.60 -25.05 7.68
CA TYR A 192 5.58 -26.12 7.56
C TYR A 192 5.31 -27.21 8.60
N PRO A 193 4.65 -28.31 8.22
CA PRO A 193 4.43 -29.43 9.12
C PRO A 193 5.65 -30.34 9.18
N ARG A 194 5.95 -30.86 10.37
CA ARG A 194 6.94 -31.93 10.56
C ARG A 194 6.23 -33.21 10.98
N TRP A 195 6.48 -34.27 10.21
CA TRP A 195 5.90 -35.58 10.43
C TRP A 195 6.93 -36.57 10.98
N LYS A 196 6.48 -37.51 11.80
CA LYS A 196 7.21 -38.72 12.18
C LYS A 196 6.63 -39.90 11.42
N GLU A 197 7.45 -40.60 10.67
CA GLU A 197 7.04 -41.82 9.98
C GLU A 197 7.37 -43.06 10.80
N TYR A 198 6.38 -43.94 10.97
CA TYR A 198 6.53 -45.23 11.62
C TYR A 198 6.52 -46.31 10.54
N THR A 199 7.72 -46.71 10.12
CA THR A 199 7.98 -47.64 8.99
C THR A 199 7.32 -49.01 9.13
N ALA A 200 7.07 -49.47 10.36
CA ALA A 200 6.40 -50.74 10.59
C ALA A 200 4.88 -50.72 10.26
N THR A 201 4.27 -49.53 10.28
CA THR A 201 2.81 -49.35 10.12
C THR A 201 2.44 -48.43 8.96
N ASN A 202 3.43 -47.87 8.23
CA ASN A 202 3.25 -46.78 7.26
C ASN A 202 2.39 -45.61 7.81
N LYS A 203 2.43 -45.40 9.12
CA LYS A 203 1.68 -44.37 9.82
C LYS A 203 2.55 -43.12 9.93
N LYS A 204 2.00 -41.96 9.59
CA LYS A 204 2.64 -40.66 9.81
C LYS A 204 1.91 -39.93 10.93
N ILE A 205 2.66 -39.44 11.91
CA ILE A 205 2.13 -38.66 13.03
C ILE A 205 2.68 -37.24 12.92
N LEU A 206 1.82 -36.24 13.09
CA LEU A 206 2.25 -34.86 13.14
C LEU A 206 3.01 -34.60 14.44
N ILE A 207 4.24 -34.10 14.35
CA ILE A 207 5.05 -33.76 15.52
C ILE A 207 4.92 -32.28 15.85
N ASN A 208 5.10 -31.42 14.85
CA ASN A 208 5.02 -29.97 15.04
C ASN A 208 4.60 -29.27 13.74
N ILE A 209 4.19 -28.02 13.88
CA ILE A 209 3.93 -27.12 12.76
C ILE A 209 4.63 -25.80 13.05
N THR A 210 5.38 -25.31 12.07
CA THR A 210 5.87 -23.93 12.07
C THR A 210 5.03 -23.10 11.11
N LEU A 211 4.44 -22.05 11.65
CA LEU A 211 3.79 -20.99 10.89
C LEU A 211 4.77 -19.84 10.72
N GLU A 212 5.03 -19.44 9.48
CA GLU A 212 5.92 -18.32 9.17
C GLU A 212 5.12 -17.16 8.60
N ILE A 213 5.12 -16.04 9.33
CA ILE A 213 4.53 -14.78 8.91
C ILE A 213 5.66 -13.89 8.41
N ARG A 214 5.67 -13.62 7.10
CA ARG A 214 6.73 -12.86 6.43
C ARG A 214 6.44 -11.37 6.53
N ILE A 215 6.98 -10.71 7.54
CA ILE A 215 6.73 -9.29 7.82
C ILE A 215 7.29 -8.39 6.71
N GLY A 216 8.40 -8.78 6.08
CA GLY A 216 8.89 -8.07 4.87
C GLY A 216 7.86 -8.09 3.72
N SER A 217 7.11 -9.19 3.56
CA SER A 217 6.02 -9.27 2.58
C SER A 217 4.81 -8.44 3.00
N LEU A 218 4.49 -8.35 4.30
CA LEU A 218 3.47 -7.40 4.80
C LEU A 218 3.85 -5.95 4.47
N ALA A 219 5.11 -5.58 4.68
CA ALA A 219 5.60 -4.25 4.33
C ALA A 219 5.48 -3.96 2.83
N ASN A 220 5.84 -4.91 1.97
CA ASN A 220 5.64 -4.79 0.53
C ASN A 220 4.15 -4.62 0.16
N LEU A 221 3.25 -5.35 0.83
CA LEU A 221 1.81 -5.20 0.61
C LEU A 221 1.34 -3.78 0.99
N MET A 222 1.87 -3.20 2.05
CA MET A 222 1.54 -1.82 2.44
C MET A 222 2.02 -0.77 1.43
N GLU A 223 3.20 -0.98 0.81
CA GLU A 223 3.66 -0.10 -0.29
C GLU A 223 2.69 -0.12 -1.47
N LEU A 224 1.96 -1.22 -1.67
CA LEU A 224 0.96 -1.39 -2.71
C LEU A 224 -0.43 -0.83 -2.35
N MET A 225 -0.67 -0.43 -1.09
CA MET A 225 -1.95 0.10 -0.60
C MET A 225 -2.54 1.24 -1.43
N PRO A 226 -1.75 2.24 -1.88
CA PRO A 226 -2.27 3.31 -2.73
C PRO A 226 -2.86 2.83 -4.07
N THR A 227 -2.50 1.62 -4.51
CA THR A 227 -2.94 1.03 -5.78
C THR A 227 -4.08 0.04 -5.61
N PHE A 228 -4.11 -0.70 -4.49
CA PHE A 228 -5.04 -1.82 -4.28
C PHE A 228 -5.77 -1.78 -2.92
N GLU A 229 -6.09 -0.59 -2.42
CA GLU A 229 -6.64 -0.34 -1.08
C GLU A 229 -7.72 -1.37 -0.64
N TYR A 230 -8.77 -1.56 -1.44
CA TYR A 230 -9.84 -2.52 -1.14
C TYR A 230 -9.32 -3.96 -0.98
N LYS A 231 -8.51 -4.44 -1.93
CA LYS A 231 -7.98 -5.81 -1.91
C LYS A 231 -6.96 -6.03 -0.79
N ILE A 232 -6.18 -5.01 -0.46
CA ILE A 232 -5.22 -5.05 0.65
C ILE A 232 -5.94 -5.08 1.98
N THR A 233 -7.03 -4.31 2.10
CA THR A 233 -7.91 -4.35 3.27
C THR A 233 -8.52 -5.74 3.46
N GLU A 234 -8.96 -6.40 2.38
CA GLU A 234 -9.42 -7.79 2.45
C GLU A 234 -8.33 -8.76 2.93
N ILE A 235 -7.11 -8.65 2.38
CA ILE A 235 -5.98 -9.49 2.80
C ILE A 235 -5.64 -9.28 4.27
N PHE A 236 -5.63 -8.03 4.77
CA PHE A 236 -5.39 -7.75 6.18
C PHE A 236 -6.47 -8.30 7.09
N GLN A 237 -7.74 -8.26 6.68
CA GLN A 237 -8.80 -8.94 7.43
C GLN A 237 -8.56 -10.45 7.49
N GLN A 238 -8.13 -11.08 6.38
CA GLN A 238 -7.79 -12.51 6.39
C GLN A 238 -6.60 -12.83 7.32
N ILE A 239 -5.61 -11.93 7.38
CA ILE A 239 -4.47 -12.06 8.30
C ILE A 239 -4.94 -11.97 9.76
N GLU A 240 -5.77 -10.99 10.10
CA GLU A 240 -6.33 -10.85 11.47
C GLU A 240 -7.15 -12.09 11.86
N ASP A 241 -8.01 -12.57 10.96
CA ASP A 241 -8.81 -13.77 11.19
C ASP A 241 -7.91 -14.98 11.50
N ILE A 242 -6.77 -15.10 10.78
CA ILE A 242 -5.78 -16.17 11.00
C ILE A 242 -5.03 -15.97 12.31
N PHE A 243 -4.62 -14.75 12.63
CA PHE A 243 -3.94 -14.45 13.90
C PHE A 243 -4.84 -14.79 15.09
N HIS A 244 -6.14 -14.50 14.98
CA HIS A 244 -7.11 -14.88 16.00
C HIS A 244 -7.27 -16.40 16.11
N ILE A 245 -7.38 -17.13 14.99
CA ILE A 245 -7.41 -18.61 14.97
C ILE A 245 -6.17 -19.20 15.62
N LEU A 246 -5.04 -18.50 15.58
CA LEU A 246 -3.76 -19.02 16.03
C LEU A 246 -3.38 -18.49 17.42
N GLU A 247 -4.20 -17.64 18.02
CA GLU A 247 -3.88 -16.91 19.25
C GLU A 247 -2.51 -16.22 19.17
N VAL A 248 -2.15 -15.74 17.97
CA VAL A 248 -0.98 -14.88 17.80
C VAL A 248 -1.28 -13.62 18.59
N GLY A 249 -0.57 -13.42 19.70
CA GLY A 249 -0.78 -12.30 20.63
C GLY A 249 -0.36 -10.93 20.06
N TYR A 250 -0.42 -10.77 18.74
CA TYR A 250 -0.09 -9.57 17.99
C TYR A 250 -1.12 -9.34 16.91
N THR A 251 -1.48 -8.07 16.66
CA THR A 251 -2.17 -7.66 15.43
C THR A 251 -1.17 -7.47 14.29
N TRP A 252 -1.63 -7.40 13.03
CA TRP A 252 -0.71 -7.11 11.92
C TRP A 252 -0.09 -5.73 12.05
N GLN A 253 -0.79 -4.75 12.64
CA GLN A 253 -0.25 -3.41 12.88
C GLN A 253 0.91 -3.45 13.87
N GLU A 254 0.77 -4.21 14.97
CA GLU A 254 1.83 -4.35 15.97
C GLU A 254 3.07 -5.02 15.37
N LEU A 255 2.89 -6.07 14.56
CA LEU A 255 3.98 -6.70 13.82
C LEU A 255 4.67 -5.75 12.84
N PHE A 256 3.89 -4.87 12.21
CA PHE A 256 4.45 -3.88 11.29
C PHE A 256 5.27 -2.81 12.01
N GLU A 257 4.84 -2.36 13.19
CA GLU A 257 5.63 -1.42 14.00
C GLU A 257 6.93 -2.04 14.52
N ILE A 258 6.92 -3.34 14.89
CA ILE A 258 8.14 -4.09 15.21
C ILE A 258 9.11 -4.06 14.02
N TYR A 259 8.62 -4.35 12.81
CA TYR A 259 9.44 -4.30 11.60
C TYR A 259 10.02 -2.91 11.31
N LYS A 260 9.24 -1.84 11.49
CA LYS A 260 9.74 -0.47 11.36
C LYS A 260 10.87 -0.20 12.34
N GLY A 261 10.68 -0.53 13.62
CA GLY A 261 11.70 -0.35 14.66
C GLY A 261 13.04 -0.99 14.27
N CYS A 262 13.00 -2.25 13.81
CA CYS A 262 14.20 -2.97 13.37
C CYS A 262 14.87 -2.42 12.09
N LYS A 263 14.14 -1.66 11.27
CA LYS A 263 14.68 -1.05 10.03
C LYS A 263 15.44 0.25 10.29
N TYR A 264 15.21 0.91 11.43
CA TYR A 264 15.87 2.18 11.80
C TYR A 264 17.03 2.00 12.81
N ASP A 265 17.24 0.79 13.32
CA ASP A 265 18.35 0.43 14.21
C ASP A 265 19.57 -0.20 13.46
N ASN A 266 19.51 -0.29 12.12
CA ASN A 266 20.61 -0.72 11.23
C ASN A 266 21.04 0.41 10.28
#